data_AF-A0A1H0DFM1-F1
#
_entry.id   AF-A0A1H0DFM1-F1
#
_cell.length_a   1.000
_cell.length_b   1.000
_cell.length_c   1.000
_cell.angle_alpha   90.00
_cell.angle_beta   90.00
_cell.angle_gamma   90.00
#
_symmetry.space_group_name_H-M   'P 1'
#
loop_
_entity.id
_entity.type
_entity.pdbx_description
1 polymer ?
#
loop_
_entity_poly.entity_id
_entity_poly.type
_entity_poly.pdbx_seq_one_letter_code
_entity_poly.pdbx_strand_id
1 'polypeptide(L)'
;MSEPSPAESTGPADANADVASLPYEQAREQLVGVVQRLEAGQVPLEEALKLWERGEALAARCQSWLDDARARLAAVADVGHADTADDSGAPGNHASTPF
;
A
#
# COMPACT_ATOMS: atom_id res chain seq x y z
N MET A 1 31.31 3.28 32.17
CA MET A 1 30.11 2.87 31.41
C MET A 1 29.42 4.16 31.00
N SER A 2 29.77 4.70 29.83
CA SER A 2 29.11 5.89 29.31
C SER A 2 27.78 5.45 28.72
N GLU A 3 26.68 5.84 29.35
CA GLU A 3 25.34 5.70 28.75
C GLU A 3 25.24 6.66 27.55
N PRO A 4 24.77 6.22 26.38
CA PRO A 4 24.44 7.13 25.30
C PRO A 4 23.15 7.90 25.65
N SER A 5 23.22 9.23 25.52
CA SER A 5 22.09 10.16 25.65
C SER A 5 21.03 9.87 24.56
N PRO A 6 19.71 9.87 24.85
CA PRO A 6 18.65 9.63 23.86
C PRO A 6 18.33 10.86 23.00
N ALA A 7 19.20 11.87 23.00
CA ALA A 7 19.03 13.03 22.13
C ALA A 7 19.49 12.68 20.71
N GLU A 8 18.65 13.02 19.73
CA GLU A 8 18.97 13.16 18.30
C GLU A 8 18.76 11.92 17.41
N SER A 9 17.52 11.43 17.38
CA SER A 9 16.96 10.84 16.15
C SER A 9 15.67 11.55 15.74
N THR A 10 15.67 12.89 15.79
CA THR A 10 14.68 13.68 15.05
C THR A 10 15.16 13.81 13.61
N GLY A 11 15.22 12.67 12.93
CA GLY A 11 15.43 12.65 11.48
C GLY A 11 14.17 13.14 10.75
N PRO A 12 14.25 13.44 9.45
CA PRO A 12 13.09 13.82 8.61
C PRO A 12 11.92 12.83 8.65
N ALA A 13 12.11 11.63 9.21
CA ALA A 13 11.06 10.67 9.54
C ALA A 13 9.95 11.24 10.45
N ASP A 14 10.26 12.16 11.38
CA ASP A 14 9.24 12.80 12.23
C ASP A 14 8.45 13.88 11.48
N ALA A 15 9.05 14.53 10.47
CA ALA A 15 8.46 15.69 9.79
C ALA A 15 7.22 15.34 8.94
N ASN A 16 7.07 14.07 8.56
CA ASN A 16 5.94 13.56 7.78
C ASN A 16 5.10 12.54 8.56
N ALA A 17 5.22 12.51 9.89
CA ALA A 17 4.47 11.57 10.74
C ALA A 17 2.94 11.75 10.63
N ASP A 18 2.48 12.96 10.27
CA ASP A 18 1.06 13.25 10.02
C ASP A 18 0.48 12.37 8.90
N VAL A 19 1.28 12.06 7.89
CA VAL A 19 0.88 11.30 6.71
C VAL A 19 0.36 9.91 7.05
N ALA A 20 0.93 9.27 8.08
CA ALA A 20 0.52 7.94 8.52
C ALA A 20 -0.96 7.87 8.95
N SER A 21 -1.50 8.98 9.43
CA SER A 21 -2.90 9.08 9.89
C SER A 21 -3.89 9.41 8.77
N LEU A 22 -3.42 9.79 7.58
CA LEU A 22 -4.30 10.27 6.51
C LEU A 22 -5.17 9.16 5.92
N PRO A 23 -6.45 9.46 5.59
CA PRO A 23 -7.27 8.60 4.74
C PRO A 23 -6.76 8.62 3.30
N TYR A 24 -7.07 7.56 2.54
CA TYR A 24 -6.58 7.37 1.16
C TYR A 24 -6.81 8.59 0.25
N GLU A 25 -8.04 9.10 0.20
CA GLU A 25 -8.38 10.22 -0.72
C GLU A 25 -7.60 11.49 -0.38
N GLN A 26 -7.43 11.80 0.91
CA GLN A 26 -6.68 12.97 1.34
C GLN A 26 -5.18 12.80 1.08
N ALA A 27 -4.62 11.61 1.32
CA ALA A 27 -3.23 11.32 0.99
C ALA A 27 -2.98 11.44 -0.53
N ARG A 28 -3.90 10.94 -1.35
CA ARG A 28 -3.84 11.04 -2.81
C ARG A 28 -3.91 12.49 -3.29
N GLU A 29 -4.84 13.28 -2.76
CA GLU A 29 -4.99 14.70 -3.12
C GLU A 29 -3.72 15.49 -2.79
N GLN A 30 -3.16 15.30 -1.59
CA GLN A 30 -1.92 15.94 -1.20
C GLN A 30 -0.74 15.51 -2.09
N LEU A 31 -0.67 14.22 -2.45
CA LEU A 31 0.38 13.71 -3.34
C LEU A 31 0.32 14.38 -4.72
N VAL A 32 -0.88 14.51 -5.28
CA VAL A 32 -1.10 15.23 -6.55
C VAL A 32 -0.61 16.68 -6.43
N GLY A 33 -0.94 17.37 -5.33
CA GLY A 33 -0.46 18.73 -5.08
C GLY A 33 1.06 18.83 -4.98
N VAL A 34 1.71 17.88 -4.31
CA VAL A 34 3.19 17.80 -4.23
C VAL A 34 3.80 17.63 -5.62
N VAL A 35 3.30 16.68 -6.42
CA VAL A 35 3.79 16.43 -7.78
C VAL A 35 3.64 17.68 -8.65
N GLN A 36 2.48 18.32 -8.63
CA GLN A 36 2.25 19.56 -9.40
C GLN A 36 3.24 20.68 -9.02
N ARG A 37 3.55 20.84 -7.74
CA ARG A 37 4.53 21.83 -7.27
C ARG A 37 5.95 21.51 -7.73
N LEU A 38 6.34 20.23 -7.71
CA LEU A 38 7.64 19.79 -8.20
C LEU A 38 7.77 20.01 -9.72
N GLU A 39 6.73 19.65 -10.48
CA GLU A 39 6.68 19.81 -11.94
C GLU A 39 6.70 21.27 -12.39
N ALA A 40 6.16 22.20 -11.59
CA ALA A 40 6.24 23.63 -11.87
C ALA A 40 7.68 24.16 -11.90
N GLY A 41 8.63 23.47 -11.23
CA GLY A 41 10.07 23.75 -11.32
C GLY A 41 10.52 25.09 -10.74
N GLN A 42 9.66 25.78 -9.99
CA GLN A 42 9.90 27.15 -9.48
C GLN A 42 10.23 27.19 -7.98
N VAL A 43 10.53 26.04 -7.37
CA VAL A 43 10.87 25.91 -5.94
C VAL A 43 12.39 25.82 -5.74
N PRO A 44 12.95 26.44 -4.69
CA PRO A 44 14.35 26.23 -4.31
C PRO A 44 14.65 24.75 -4.04
N LEU A 45 15.89 24.32 -4.26
CA LEU A 45 16.31 22.92 -4.09
C LEU A 45 15.94 22.34 -2.73
N GLU A 46 16.17 23.08 -1.63
CA GLU A 46 15.84 22.60 -0.28
C GLU A 46 14.33 22.35 -0.11
N GLU A 47 13.50 23.20 -0.70
CA GLU A 47 12.05 23.02 -0.69
C GLU A 47 11.61 21.87 -1.62
N ALA A 48 12.27 21.70 -2.77
CA ALA A 48 12.06 20.57 -3.65
C ALA A 48 12.35 19.23 -2.95
N LEU A 49 13.42 19.16 -2.14
CA LEU A 49 13.75 17.96 -1.36
C LEU A 49 12.67 17.67 -0.30
N LYS A 50 12.20 18.68 0.44
CA LYS A 50 11.11 18.52 1.42
C LYS A 50 9.82 18.04 0.75
N LEU A 51 9.49 18.60 -0.43
CA LEU A 51 8.34 18.17 -1.22
C LEU A 51 8.51 16.72 -1.67
N TRP A 52 9.69 16.33 -2.16
CA TRP A 52 9.96 14.96 -2.55
C TRP A 52 9.80 13.98 -1.38
N GLU A 53 10.42 14.25 -0.23
CA GLU A 53 10.30 13.41 0.97
C GLU A 53 8.84 13.25 1.42
N ARG A 54 8.06 14.33 1.40
CA ARG A 54 6.62 14.26 1.69
C ARG A 54 5.87 13.45 0.64
N GLY A 55 6.22 13.61 -0.64
CA GLY A 55 5.64 12.83 -1.74
C GLY A 55 5.86 11.32 -1.56
N GLU A 56 7.07 10.91 -1.19
CA GLU A 56 7.40 9.51 -0.90
C GLU A 56 6.57 8.97 0.28
N ALA A 57 6.43 9.74 1.36
CA ALA A 57 5.61 9.35 2.51
C ALA A 57 4.13 9.18 2.11
N LEU A 58 3.58 10.10 1.30
CA LEU A 58 2.20 10.04 0.82
C LEU A 58 1.97 8.85 -0.12
N ALA A 59 2.92 8.57 -1.01
CA ALA A 59 2.87 7.43 -1.92
C ALA A 59 2.89 6.10 -1.13
N ALA A 60 3.78 5.97 -0.14
CA ALA A 60 3.84 4.80 0.73
C ALA A 60 2.51 4.58 1.48
N ARG A 61 1.89 5.66 1.99
CA ARG A 61 0.58 5.59 2.64
C ARG A 61 -0.52 5.11 1.68
N CYS A 62 -0.56 5.65 0.47
CA CYS A 62 -1.52 5.24 -0.55
C CYS A 62 -1.35 3.75 -0.90
N GLN A 63 -0.11 3.29 -1.05
CA GLN A 63 0.18 1.90 -1.35
C GLN A 63 -0.29 0.96 -0.22
N SER A 64 -0.02 1.30 1.05
CA SER A 64 -0.51 0.53 2.21
C SER A 64 -2.03 0.36 2.21
N TRP A 65 -2.79 1.42 1.90
CA TRP A 65 -4.24 1.33 1.77
C TRP A 65 -4.68 0.37 0.67
N LEU A 66 -4.01 0.40 -0.49
CA LEU A 66 -4.32 -0.47 -1.62
C LEU A 66 -3.96 -1.93 -1.32
N ASP A 67 -2.86 -2.18 -0.62
CA ASP A 67 -2.44 -3.51 -0.21
C ASP A 67 -3.43 -4.13 0.78
N ASP A 68 -3.87 -3.37 1.78
CA ASP A 68 -4.90 -3.81 2.73
C ASP A 68 -6.22 -4.14 2.01
N ALA A 69 -6.63 -3.31 1.04
CA ALA A 69 -7.83 -3.56 0.25
C ALA A 69 -7.72 -4.85 -0.58
N ARG A 70 -6.57 -5.07 -1.23
CA ARG A 70 -6.31 -6.30 -1.99
C ARG A 70 -6.32 -7.53 -1.10
N ALA A 71 -5.71 -7.46 0.09
CA ALA A 71 -5.69 -8.56 1.05
C ALA A 71 -7.10 -8.96 1.50
N ARG A 72 -7.98 -7.97 1.76
CA ARG A 72 -9.38 -8.24 2.11
C ARG A 72 -10.15 -8.92 0.98
N LEU A 73 -9.94 -8.48 -0.26
CA LEU A 73 -10.56 -9.11 -1.43
C LEU A 73 -10.09 -10.56 -1.62
N ALA A 74 -8.79 -10.81 -1.46
CA ALA A 74 -8.23 -12.15 -1.55
C ALA A 74 -8.82 -13.10 -0.49
N ALA A 75 -8.98 -12.64 0.75
CA ALA A 75 -9.58 -13.43 1.82
C ALA A 75 -11.03 -13.82 1.54
N VAL A 76 -11.83 -12.94 0.91
CA VAL A 76 -13.21 -13.25 0.53
C VAL A 76 -13.25 -14.24 -0.64
N ALA A 77 -12.35 -14.11 -1.62
CA ALA A 77 -12.29 -15.00 -2.77
C ALA A 77 -11.92 -16.45 -2.38
N ASP A 78 -11.01 -16.62 -1.41
CA ASP A 78 -10.57 -17.95 -0.93
C ASP A 78 -11.70 -18.71 -0.23
N VAL A 79 -12.51 -18.02 0.59
CA VAL A 79 -13.69 -18.59 1.25
C VAL A 79 -14.75 -19.04 0.24
N GLY A 80 -14.94 -18.29 -0.84
CA GLY A 80 -15.91 -18.63 -1.89
C GLY A 80 -15.54 -19.86 -2.73
N HIS A 81 -14.26 -20.25 -2.77
CA HIS A 81 -13.81 -21.44 -3.51
C HIS A 81 -13.94 -22.72 -2.68
N ALA A 82 -13.78 -22.64 -1.36
CA ALA A 82 -13.89 -23.77 -0.45
C ALA A 82 -15.31 -24.39 -0.42
N ASP A 83 -16.35 -23.62 -0.71
CA ASP A 83 -17.76 -24.06 -0.69
C ASP A 83 -18.21 -24.77 -1.99
N THR A 84 -17.36 -24.78 -3.03
CA THR A 84 -17.68 -25.42 -4.34
C THR A 84 -17.06 -26.80 -4.52
N ALA A 85 -16.29 -27.28 -3.55
CA ALA A 85 -15.54 -28.54 -3.65
C ALA A 85 -16.27 -29.77 -3.10
N ASP A 86 -17.50 -29.65 -2.57
CA ASP A 86 -18.22 -30.77 -1.91
C ASP A 86 -19.24 -31.51 -2.81
N ASP A 87 -19.62 -31.00 -3.99
CA ASP A 87 -20.67 -31.65 -4.83
C ASP A 87 -20.15 -32.71 -5.84
N SER A 88 -18.88 -33.12 -5.79
CA SER A 88 -18.40 -34.20 -6.66
C SER A 88 -18.72 -35.59 -6.11
N GLY A 89 -20.02 -35.93 -6.09
CA GLY A 89 -20.51 -37.31 -6.05
C GLY A 89 -20.04 -38.08 -7.28
N ALA A 90 -19.13 -39.03 -7.07
CA ALA A 90 -18.56 -39.96 -8.06
C ALA A 90 -19.63 -40.87 -8.74
N PRO A 91 -19.27 -41.79 -9.67
CA PRO A 91 -18.32 -41.74 -10.77
C PRO A 91 -18.99 -42.17 -12.10
N GLY A 92 -18.86 -41.40 -13.17
CA GLY A 92 -19.29 -41.83 -14.50
C GLY A 92 -18.30 -42.84 -15.07
N ASN A 93 -18.62 -44.14 -15.01
CA ASN A 93 -17.88 -45.16 -15.75
C ASN A 93 -17.88 -44.80 -17.25
N HIS A 94 -16.71 -44.77 -17.88
CA HIS A 94 -16.60 -44.77 -19.33
C HIS A 94 -16.22 -46.20 -19.70
N ALA A 95 -17.23 -47.01 -20.02
CA ALA A 95 -17.01 -48.31 -20.61
C ALA A 95 -16.26 -48.12 -21.94
N SER A 96 -15.03 -48.61 -21.99
CA SER A 96 -14.27 -48.80 -23.22
C SER A 96 -15.12 -49.54 -24.26
N THR A 97 -15.28 -48.96 -25.44
CA THR A 97 -15.69 -49.69 -26.63
C THR A 97 -14.57 -49.61 -27.65
N PRO A 98 -13.98 -50.75 -28.07
CA PRO A 98 -13.18 -50.81 -29.28
C PRO A 98 -14.09 -51.17 -30.47
N PHE A 99 -14.05 -50.31 -31.50
CA PHE A 99 -14.02 -50.58 -32.96
C PHE A 99 -14.67 -49.42 -33.71
#